data_AF-A0A8X6JG58-F1
#
_entry.id   AF-A0A8X6JG58-F1
#
_cell.length_a   1.000
_cell.length_b   1.000
_cell.length_c   1.000
_cell.angle_alpha   90.00
_cell.angle_beta   90.00
_cell.angle_gamma   90.00
#
_symmetry.space_group_name_H-M   'P 1'
#
loop_
_entity.id
_entity.type
_entity.pdbx_description
1 polymer ?
#
loop_
_entity_poly.entity_id
_entity_poly.type
_entity_poly.pdbx_seq_one_letter_code
_entity_poly.pdbx_strand_id
1 'polypeptide(L)'
;MDYNVFTDVHVFDKQENLAKLADKIAEVRASPFIPNVYAVSGRSEQSSDSPNSPLNEMIALRGEIDALSKQVERLSRDRSRNRSRTRYGKSPYRSKTPSRRENYHYNDEFCYYHNRFGSKAKKCRESCTFAQAPEN
;
A
#
# COMPACT_ATOMS: atom_id res chain seq x y z
N MET A 1 -44.06 -25.69 -48.54
CA MET A 1 -45.24 -25.10 -47.87
C MET A 1 -44.98 -25.30 -46.40
N ASP A 2 -44.06 -24.52 -45.85
CA ASP A 2 -43.61 -24.68 -44.47
C ASP A 2 -43.75 -23.30 -43.83
N TYR A 3 -44.88 -23.14 -43.15
CA TYR A 3 -45.22 -21.93 -42.45
C TYR A 3 -44.29 -21.78 -41.25
N ASN A 4 -43.53 -20.69 -41.19
CA ASN A 4 -42.85 -20.21 -40.00
C ASN A 4 -43.89 -19.76 -38.95
N VAL A 5 -44.60 -20.71 -38.33
CA VAL A 5 -45.59 -20.43 -37.26
C VAL A 5 -44.91 -20.32 -35.89
N PHE A 6 -43.64 -20.69 -35.76
CA PHE A 6 -42.99 -20.82 -34.45
C PHE A 6 -42.34 -19.52 -33.92
N THR A 7 -42.16 -18.50 -34.76
CA THR A 7 -41.55 -17.22 -34.37
C THR A 7 -42.55 -16.15 -33.94
N ASP A 8 -43.84 -16.31 -34.25
CA ASP A 8 -44.86 -15.31 -33.91
C ASP A 8 -45.28 -15.36 -32.43
N VAL A 9 -45.35 -16.54 -31.82
CA VAL A 9 -45.77 -16.70 -30.41
C VAL A 9 -44.82 -15.98 -29.46
N HIS A 10 -43.51 -16.11 -29.69
CA HIS A 10 -42.49 -15.49 -28.84
C HIS A 10 -42.44 -13.96 -28.96
N VAL A 11 -42.83 -13.43 -30.12
CA VAL A 11 -42.93 -11.98 -30.36
C VAL A 11 -44.22 -11.43 -29.72
N PHE A 12 -45.31 -12.20 -29.78
CA PHE A 12 -46.58 -11.86 -29.13
C PHE A 12 -46.44 -11.79 -27.61
N ASP A 13 -45.80 -12.79 -26.99
CA ASP A 13 -45.55 -12.80 -25.54
C ASP A 13 -44.74 -11.58 -25.09
N LYS A 14 -43.77 -11.14 -25.90
CA LYS A 14 -42.97 -9.94 -25.61
C LYS A 14 -43.84 -8.67 -25.69
N GLN A 15 -44.76 -8.59 -26.66
CA GLN A 15 -45.67 -7.45 -26.80
C GLN A 15 -46.70 -7.40 -25.67
N GLU A 16 -47.27 -8.53 -25.27
CA GLU A 16 -48.20 -8.58 -24.13
C GLU A 16 -47.55 -8.14 -22.83
N ASN A 17 -46.31 -8.55 -22.59
CA ASN A 17 -45.57 -8.15 -21.39
C ASN A 17 -45.27 -6.64 -21.39
N LEU A 18 -45.00 -6.05 -22.55
CA LEU A 18 -44.82 -4.60 -22.70
C LEU A 18 -46.15 -3.86 -22.46
N ALA A 19 -47.26 -4.36 -22.99
CA ALA A 19 -48.59 -3.79 -22.76
C ALA A 19 -48.97 -3.81 -21.27
N LYS A 20 -48.81 -4.96 -20.60
CA LYS A 20 -49.05 -5.10 -19.15
C LYS A 20 -48.22 -4.14 -18.30
N LEU A 21 -46.97 -3.88 -18.71
CA LEU A 21 -46.09 -2.93 -18.03
C LEU A 21 -46.54 -1.47 -18.25
N ALA A 22 -46.97 -1.13 -19.47
CA ALA A 22 -47.51 0.19 -19.79
C ALA A 22 -48.80 0.50 -19.00
N ASP A 23 -49.73 -0.46 -18.93
CA ASP A 23 -50.97 -0.32 -18.17
C ASP A 23 -50.68 -0.10 -16.68
N LYS A 24 -49.74 -0.85 -16.11
CA LYS A 24 -49.31 -0.69 -14.71
C LYS A 24 -48.70 0.69 -14.42
N ILE A 25 -47.94 1.26 -15.36
CA ILE A 25 -47.40 2.63 -15.23
C ILE A 25 -48.54 3.66 -15.27
N ALA A 26 -49.53 3.45 -16.14
CA ALA A 26 -50.67 4.34 -16.26
C ALA A 26 -51.53 4.31 -14.98
N GLU A 27 -51.77 3.14 -14.40
CA GLU A 27 -52.48 2.99 -13.12
C GLU A 27 -51.76 3.69 -11.95
N VAL A 28 -50.43 3.50 -11.84
CA VAL A 28 -49.62 4.15 -10.79
C VAL A 28 -49.66 5.68 -10.94
N ARG A 29 -49.74 6.20 -12.16
CA ARG A 29 -49.85 7.65 -12.44
C ARG A 29 -51.27 8.21 -12.31
N ALA A 30 -52.30 7.37 -12.41
CA ALA A 30 -53.70 7.80 -12.28
C ALA A 30 -54.16 7.91 -10.81
N SER A 31 -53.38 7.42 -9.86
CA SER A 31 -53.61 7.66 -8.43
C SER A 31 -53.45 9.16 -8.12
N PRO A 32 -54.32 9.79 -7.30
CA PRO A 32 -54.32 11.24 -7.05
C PRO A 32 -53.11 11.76 -6.25
N PHE A 33 -52.03 10.97 -6.15
CA PHE A 33 -50.76 11.40 -5.58
C PHE A 33 -50.00 12.18 -6.64
N ILE A 34 -50.07 13.51 -6.53
CA ILE A 34 -49.34 14.56 -7.26
C ILE A 34 -48.19 13.99 -8.11
N PRO A 35 -48.25 14.03 -9.45
CA PRO A 35 -47.15 13.58 -10.28
C PRO A 35 -45.97 14.51 -10.06
N ASN A 36 -44.97 14.04 -9.31
CA ASN A 36 -43.66 14.68 -9.25
C ASN A 36 -42.97 14.50 -10.61
N VAL A 37 -43.36 15.31 -11.59
CA VAL A 37 -42.74 15.37 -12.91
C VAL A 37 -41.44 16.14 -12.76
N TYR A 38 -40.34 15.42 -12.59
CA TYR A 38 -39.01 16.00 -12.73
C TYR A 38 -38.71 16.17 -14.22
N ALA A 39 -38.25 17.35 -14.62
CA ALA A 39 -37.76 17.56 -15.97
C ALA A 39 -36.52 16.67 -16.19
N VAL A 40 -36.67 15.62 -17.00
CA VAL A 40 -35.51 14.91 -17.54
C VAL A 40 -35.05 15.74 -18.72
N SER A 41 -34.02 16.57 -18.49
CA SER A 41 -33.30 17.20 -19.60
C SER A 41 -32.93 16.08 -20.57
N GLY A 42 -33.47 16.16 -21.79
CA GLY A 42 -33.32 15.11 -22.79
C GLY A 42 -31.87 14.68 -22.85
N ARG A 43 -31.62 13.37 -22.81
CA ARG A 43 -30.33 12.80 -23.18
C ARG A 43 -30.14 13.02 -24.68
N SER A 44 -29.92 14.26 -25.09
CA SER A 44 -29.11 14.53 -26.27
C SER A 44 -27.78 13.88 -25.96
N GLU A 45 -27.36 12.97 -26.83
CA GLU A 45 -26.05 12.31 -26.88
C GLU A 45 -24.98 13.20 -26.24
N GLN A 46 -24.81 13.06 -24.93
CA GLN A 46 -23.80 13.81 -24.19
C GLN A 46 -22.51 13.14 -24.58
N SER A 47 -21.82 13.79 -25.51
CA SER A 47 -20.45 13.57 -25.87
C SER A 47 -19.70 13.15 -24.61
N SER A 48 -19.11 11.96 -24.62
CA SER A 48 -18.34 11.38 -23.52
C SER A 48 -17.15 12.24 -23.06
N ASP A 49 -16.91 13.35 -23.74
CA ASP A 49 -15.76 14.24 -23.58
C ASP A 49 -16.03 15.46 -22.68
N SER A 50 -17.19 15.53 -22.00
CA SER A 50 -17.38 16.55 -20.98
C SER A 50 -16.50 16.23 -19.76
N PRO A 51 -15.54 17.11 -19.37
CA PRO A 51 -14.61 16.84 -18.27
C PRO A 51 -15.30 16.67 -16.91
N ASN A 52 -16.57 17.12 -16.78
CA ASN A 52 -17.39 16.99 -15.58
C ASN A 52 -18.51 15.94 -15.73
N SER A 53 -18.35 14.99 -16.66
CA SER A 53 -19.28 13.86 -16.75
C SER A 53 -19.18 13.00 -15.48
N PRO A 54 -20.31 12.56 -14.88
CA PRO A 54 -20.30 11.67 -13.73
C PRO A 54 -19.59 10.33 -14.02
N LEU A 55 -19.47 9.94 -15.29
CA LEU A 55 -18.66 8.79 -15.71
C LEU A 55 -17.17 9.04 -15.52
N ASN A 56 -16.68 10.24 -15.86
CA ASN A 56 -15.28 10.61 -15.73
C ASN A 56 -14.87 10.71 -14.25
N GLU A 57 -15.75 11.25 -13.41
CA GLU A 57 -15.56 11.28 -11.95
C GLU A 57 -15.49 9.84 -11.38
N MET A 58 -16.40 8.95 -11.79
CA MET A 58 -16.33 7.54 -11.37
C MET A 58 -15.05 6.83 -11.83
N ILE A 59 -14.54 7.13 -13.02
CA ILE A 59 -13.28 6.56 -13.52
C ILE A 59 -12.09 7.07 -12.69
N ALA A 60 -12.05 8.37 -12.39
CA ALA A 60 -11.03 8.97 -11.54
C ALA A 60 -11.03 8.37 -10.14
N LEU A 61 -12.20 8.27 -9.50
CA LEU A 61 -12.37 7.66 -8.17
C LEU A 61 -11.95 6.18 -8.17
N ARG A 62 -12.26 5.41 -9.21
CA ARG A 62 -11.80 4.02 -9.35
C ARG A 62 -10.27 3.94 -9.43
N GLY A 63 -9.64 4.86 -10.16
CA GLY A 63 -8.18 4.97 -10.24
C GLY A 63 -7.54 5.28 -8.89
N GLU A 64 -8.11 6.22 -8.13
CA GLU A 64 -7.66 6.56 -6.78
C GLU A 64 -7.79 5.38 -5.81
N ILE A 65 -8.91 4.65 -5.86
CA ILE A 65 -9.13 3.46 -5.02
C ILE A 65 -8.09 2.36 -5.34
N ASP A 66 -7.79 2.12 -6.61
CA ASP A 66 -6.77 1.14 -7.01
C ASP A 66 -5.37 1.56 -6.54
N ALA A 67 -5.03 2.85 -6.68
CA ALA A 67 -3.77 3.40 -6.20
C ALA A 67 -3.62 3.27 -4.67
N LEU A 68 -4.67 3.61 -3.91
CA LEU A 68 -4.72 3.45 -2.46
C LEU A 68 -4.62 1.98 -2.05
N SER A 69 -5.33 1.09 -2.74
CA SER A 69 -5.29 -0.36 -2.50
C SER A 69 -3.87 -0.91 -2.66
N LYS A 70 -3.16 -0.48 -3.72
CA LYS A 70 -1.74 -0.83 -3.93
C LYS A 70 -0.81 -0.29 -2.85
N GLN A 71 -1.05 0.92 -2.35
CA GLN A 71 -0.26 1.48 -1.25
C GLN A 71 -0.47 0.70 0.06
N VAL A 72 -1.72 0.38 0.39
CA VAL A 72 -2.06 -0.42 1.58
C VAL A 72 -1.45 -1.82 1.50
N GLU A 73 -1.48 -2.45 0.32
CA GLU A 73 -0.86 -3.75 0.11
C GLU A 73 0.67 -3.70 0.33
N ARG A 74 1.36 -2.68 -0.22
CA ARG A 74 2.80 -2.48 -0.01
C ARG A 74 3.15 -2.31 1.46
N LEU A 75 2.43 -1.43 2.17
CA LEU A 75 2.64 -1.21 3.61
C LEU A 75 2.42 -2.48 4.42
N SER A 76 1.39 -3.26 4.08
CA SER A 76 1.08 -4.54 4.73
C SER A 76 2.20 -5.58 4.52
N ARG A 77 2.75 -5.66 3.30
CA ARG A 77 3.88 -6.53 2.94
C ARG A 77 5.19 -6.12 3.63
N ASP A 78 5.46 -4.83 3.76
CA ASP A 78 6.66 -4.35 4.46
C ASP A 78 6.59 -4.61 5.97
N ARG A 79 5.40 -4.46 6.56
CA ARG A 79 5.18 -4.78 7.97
C ARG A 79 5.37 -6.27 8.28
N SER A 80 4.95 -7.16 7.37
CA SER A 80 5.13 -8.61 7.55
C SER A 80 6.61 -9.03 7.41
N ARG A 81 7.32 -8.48 6.42
CA ARG A 81 8.77 -8.73 6.22
C ARG A 81 9.63 -8.27 7.39
N ASN A 82 9.30 -7.14 8.02
CA ASN A 82 10.08 -6.62 9.14
C ASN A 82 9.89 -7.42 10.45
N ARG A 83 8.73 -8.09 10.62
CA ARG A 83 8.46 -8.98 11.76
C ARG A 83 9.12 -10.35 11.65
N SER A 84 9.36 -10.84 10.43
CA SER A 84 10.03 -12.13 10.22
C SER A 84 11.54 -12.04 10.38
N ARG A 85 12.16 -10.90 10.04
CA ARG A 85 13.61 -10.70 10.17
C ARG A 85 14.08 -10.53 11.62
N THR A 86 13.19 -10.10 12.51
CA THR A 86 13.52 -9.89 13.93
C THR A 86 13.47 -11.16 14.78
N ARG A 87 12.88 -12.26 14.28
CA ARG A 87 12.81 -13.54 15.04
C ARG A 87 13.85 -14.60 14.69
N TYR A 88 14.47 -14.57 13.51
CA TYR A 88 15.44 -15.60 13.08
C TYR A 88 16.78 -15.05 12.56
N GLY A 89 17.03 -13.75 12.75
CA GLY A 89 18.16 -13.05 12.14
C GLY A 89 19.12 -12.39 13.12
N LYS A 90 19.27 -12.87 14.35
CA LYS A 90 20.35 -12.41 15.23
C LYS A 90 21.63 -13.19 14.94
N SER A 91 22.13 -13.08 13.71
CA SER A 91 23.58 -13.21 13.51
C SER A 91 24.21 -12.09 14.33
N PRO A 92 25.10 -12.37 15.29
CA PRO A 92 25.86 -11.33 15.94
C PRO A 92 26.83 -10.83 14.86
N TYR A 93 26.39 -9.88 14.05
CA TYR A 93 27.29 -8.99 13.34
C TYR A 93 28.23 -8.45 14.40
N ARG A 94 29.43 -9.02 14.40
CA ARG A 94 30.62 -8.62 15.14
C ARG A 94 30.62 -7.11 15.19
N SER A 95 30.15 -6.55 16.30
CA SER A 95 30.16 -5.12 16.56
C SER A 95 31.61 -4.69 16.46
N LYS A 96 31.96 -4.08 15.33
CA LYS A 96 33.30 -3.51 15.07
C LYS A 96 33.54 -2.25 15.91
N THR A 97 32.58 -1.86 16.74
CA THR A 97 32.78 -0.89 17.81
C THR A 97 33.28 -1.64 19.04
N PRO A 98 34.56 -1.49 19.44
CA PRO A 98 34.91 -1.76 20.82
C PRO A 98 33.97 -0.90 21.65
N SER A 99 33.19 -1.51 22.55
CA SER A 99 32.53 -0.69 23.57
C SER A 99 33.66 0.13 24.18
N ARG A 100 33.60 1.46 24.06
CA ARG A 100 34.51 2.35 24.76
C ARG A 100 34.27 2.01 26.23
N ARG A 101 35.08 1.11 26.78
CA ARG A 101 35.20 0.92 28.20
C ARG A 101 35.75 2.26 28.67
N GLU A 102 34.85 3.08 29.19
CA GLU A 102 35.05 4.42 29.77
C GLU A 102 36.07 4.45 30.93
N ASN A 103 36.84 3.38 31.16
CA ASN A 103 37.75 3.23 32.28
C ASN A 103 39.11 2.63 31.86
N TYR A 104 39.62 2.99 30.69
CA TYR A 104 41.05 2.85 30.43
C TYR A 104 41.66 4.24 30.53
N HIS A 105 42.53 4.44 31.52
CA HIS A 105 43.42 5.60 31.61
C HIS A 105 44.33 5.59 30.39
N TYR A 106 43.82 6.16 29.29
CA TYR A 106 44.57 6.37 28.07
C TYR A 106 45.57 7.47 28.35
N ASN A 107 46.85 7.11 28.38
CA ASN A 107 47.94 8.04 28.51
C ASN A 107 48.49 8.32 27.12
N ASP A 108 48.51 9.58 26.70
CA ASP A 108 49.00 10.00 25.38
C ASP A 108 50.50 9.68 25.19
N GLU A 109 51.24 9.55 26.28
CA GLU A 109 52.67 9.21 26.27
C GLU A 109 52.95 7.71 26.07
N PHE A 110 51.91 6.86 26.17
CA PHE A 110 52.03 5.42 26.02
C PHE A 110 51.58 4.96 24.64
N CYS A 111 52.31 4.01 24.05
CA CYS A 111 51.88 3.42 22.79
C CYS A 111 50.56 2.64 22.98
N TYR A 112 49.85 2.40 21.87
CA TYR A 112 48.60 1.63 21.85
C TYR A 112 48.69 0.30 22.62
N TYR A 113 49.84 -0.38 22.53
CA TYR A 113 50.04 -1.66 23.21
C TYR A 113 50.17 -1.48 24.73
N HIS A 114 50.89 -0.48 25.24
CA HIS A 114 50.98 -0.23 26.69
C HIS A 114 49.66 0.33 27.25
N ASN A 115 48.93 1.16 26.50
CA ASN A 115 47.58 1.59 26.89
C ASN A 115 46.57 0.43 26.99
N ARG A 116 46.76 -0.64 26.20
CA ARG A 116 45.85 -1.78 26.17
C ARG A 116 46.28 -2.95 27.06
N PHE A 117 47.58 -3.17 27.21
CA PHE A 117 48.16 -4.36 27.84
C PHE A 117 49.06 -4.05 29.04
N GLY A 118 49.35 -2.77 29.33
CA GLY A 118 50.26 -2.35 30.39
C GLY A 118 51.64 -2.98 30.25
N SER A 119 52.25 -3.37 31.38
CA SER A 119 53.56 -4.06 31.42
C SER A 119 53.61 -5.37 30.65
N LYS A 120 52.47 -5.97 30.28
CA LYS A 120 52.40 -7.21 29.49
C LYS A 120 52.52 -6.98 27.98
N ALA A 121 52.76 -5.74 27.54
CA ALA A 121 52.89 -5.40 26.13
C ALA A 121 54.21 -5.96 25.54
N LYS A 122 54.09 -6.95 24.65
CA LYS A 122 55.25 -7.59 23.99
C LYS A 122 55.78 -6.83 22.78
N LYS A 123 55.07 -5.79 22.32
CA LYS A 123 55.39 -5.02 21.11
C LYS A 123 55.27 -3.53 21.41
N CYS A 124 56.30 -2.97 22.03
CA CYS A 124 56.40 -1.52 22.18
C CYS A 124 56.68 -0.86 20.82
N ARG A 125 56.21 0.37 20.60
CA ARG A 125 56.55 1.20 19.43
C ARG A 125 57.34 2.43 19.87
N GLU A 126 58.20 2.93 18.99
CA GLU A 126 59.01 4.13 19.21
C GLU A 126 58.12 5.35 19.51
N SER A 127 58.58 6.23 20.41
CA SER A 127 57.86 7.31 21.13
C SER A 127 57.09 6.93 22.41
N CYS A 128 57.19 5.69 22.90
CA CYS A 128 56.55 5.29 24.15
C CYS A 128 57.43 5.59 25.39
N THR A 129 56.89 6.33 26.37
CA THR A 129 57.60 6.68 27.62
C THR A 129 57.41 5.66 28.74
N PHE A 130 56.68 4.57 28.50
CA PHE A 130 56.46 3.50 29.48
C PHE A 130 57.80 2.86 29.87
N ALA A 131 58.38 3.33 30.98
CA ALA A 131 59.60 2.80 31.53
C ALA A 131 59.36 1.33 31.92
N GLN A 132 60.01 0.41 31.21
CA GLN A 132 60.09 -0.97 31.66
C GLN A 132 60.74 -0.93 33.04
N ALA A 133 59.97 -1.11 34.10
CA ALA A 133 60.56 -1.45 35.38
C ALA A 133 61.38 -2.72 35.13
N PRO A 134 62.69 -2.75 35.44
CA PRO A 134 63.46 -3.97 35.30
C PRO A 134 62.81 -5.02 36.21
N GLU A 135 62.25 -6.07 35.59
CA GLU A 135 61.85 -7.27 36.30
C GLU A 135 63.12 -7.88 36.93
N ASN A 136 63.08 -8.11 38.24
CA ASN A 136 64.11 -8.79 39.02
C ASN A 136 63.77 -10.29 39.05
#